data_AF-A0A375YTY5-F1
#
_entry.id   AF-A0A375YTY5-F1
#
_cell.length_a   1.000
_cell.length_b   1.000
_cell.length_c   1.000
_cell.angle_alpha   90.00
_cell.angle_beta   90.00
_cell.angle_gamma   90.00
#
_symmetry.space_group_name_H-M   'P 1'
#
loop_
_entity.id
_entity.type
_entity.pdbx_description
1 polymer ?
#
loop_
_entity_poly.entity_id
_entity_poly.type
_entity_poly.pdbx_seq_one_letter_code
_entity_poly.pdbx_strand_id
1 'polypeptide(L)'
;MHQEQATSRISSPSEPSGTPTRARRGFFANRTSLVLILVIVLLVPLAGLIGAELYARNTADSKVANAVQCEVEDSATASFATSPPVLWQYLTDHYTNISVETAGNQVRSAKGMKITLNIDDVNLNGSGDSKGTIGALNGTITWSADGIKESIQDAIPVLGSFVTSKVTTNPGAGTVELKGLLDKATVKPQIEDNGLSLQVVELSALGSNMSTDKVQKHLDELTSKATKNYPLGIHADTVKVTNSGVEATFSTQNATIPASKSKSGRDCFSQL
;
A
#
# COMPACT_ATOMS: atom_id res chain seq x y z
N MET A 1 26.66 -12.31 105.48
CA MET A 1 27.78 -13.14 104.97
C MET A 1 27.41 -13.51 103.52
N HIS A 2 27.75 -12.67 102.54
CA HIS A 2 28.94 -12.80 101.67
C HIS A 2 29.02 -14.14 100.90
N GLN A 3 28.55 -14.08 99.65
CA GLN A 3 29.28 -14.28 98.38
C GLN A 3 30.28 -15.45 98.20
N GLU A 4 30.35 -15.88 96.92
CA GLU A 4 31.48 -16.54 96.21
C GLU A 4 31.65 -18.06 96.39
N GLN A 5 31.99 -18.90 95.39
CA GLN A 5 32.49 -18.73 94.01
C GLN A 5 32.10 -19.90 93.09
N ALA A 6 32.37 -19.66 91.80
CA ALA A 6 32.13 -20.45 90.60
C ALA A 6 32.94 -21.75 90.43
N THR A 7 32.47 -22.66 89.56
CA THR A 7 33.02 -22.96 88.20
C THR A 7 32.88 -24.46 87.82
N SER A 8 32.40 -24.71 86.57
CA SER A 8 32.94 -25.69 85.58
C SER A 8 32.08 -26.86 85.06
N ARG A 9 31.96 -26.87 83.70
CA ARG A 9 31.78 -27.94 82.68
C ARG A 9 30.35 -28.39 82.32
N ILE A 10 29.78 -27.99 81.17
CA ILE A 10 29.94 -28.41 79.73
C ILE A 10 28.95 -29.52 79.33
N SER A 11 28.03 -29.21 78.40
CA SER A 11 27.79 -29.91 77.11
C SER A 11 26.63 -29.27 76.31
N SER A 12 26.87 -29.02 75.01
CA SER A 12 25.90 -28.67 73.94
C SER A 12 25.51 -29.97 73.18
N PRO A 13 24.48 -30.07 72.29
CA PRO A 13 24.17 -29.11 71.21
C PRO A 13 22.69 -28.91 70.75
N SER A 14 22.48 -27.77 70.07
CA SER A 14 21.68 -27.50 68.83
C SER A 14 20.15 -27.73 68.70
N GLU A 15 19.54 -26.78 67.97
CA GLU A 15 18.14 -26.50 67.59
C GLU A 15 17.34 -27.65 66.92
N PRO A 16 15.99 -27.60 66.94
CA PRO A 16 15.29 -27.30 65.68
C PRO A 16 14.01 -26.43 65.80
N SER A 17 13.89 -25.47 64.88
CA SER A 17 12.80 -25.34 63.89
C SER A 17 11.35 -25.71 64.33
N GLY A 18 10.48 -24.70 64.39
CA GLY A 18 9.03 -24.86 64.46
C GLY A 18 8.31 -23.61 63.92
N THR A 19 7.80 -23.74 62.69
CA THR A 19 7.13 -22.77 61.81
C THR A 19 5.93 -22.05 62.46
N PRO A 20 5.66 -20.75 62.15
CA PRO A 20 4.45 -20.08 62.65
C PRO A 20 3.19 -20.51 61.86
N THR A 21 2.21 -20.98 62.62
CA THR A 21 0.75 -20.82 62.51
C THR A 21 0.07 -20.80 61.12
N ARG A 22 -0.73 -21.84 60.88
CA ARG A 22 -1.69 -21.97 59.77
C ARG A 22 -2.84 -20.97 59.90
N ALA A 23 -3.08 -20.24 58.81
CA ALA A 23 -4.36 -19.75 58.25
C ALA A 23 -5.43 -19.15 59.19
N ARG A 24 -5.76 -17.88 58.92
CA ARG A 24 -7.14 -17.39 59.00
C ARG A 24 -7.53 -16.69 57.69
N ARG A 25 -8.17 -17.49 56.84
CA ARG A 25 -8.77 -17.12 55.55
C ARG A 25 -10.01 -16.26 55.87
N GLY A 26 -9.87 -14.95 55.75
CA GLY A 26 -10.96 -14.00 55.98
C GLY A 26 -11.92 -13.96 54.79
N PHE A 27 -13.21 -14.12 55.08
CA PHE A 27 -14.35 -14.15 54.13
C PHE A 27 -14.46 -12.92 53.20
N PHE A 28 -13.69 -11.85 53.44
CA PHE A 28 -13.61 -10.64 52.60
C PHE A 28 -12.68 -10.78 51.39
N ALA A 29 -11.76 -11.75 51.40
CA ALA A 29 -10.90 -12.05 50.25
C ALA A 29 -11.65 -12.69 49.07
N ASN A 30 -12.86 -13.19 49.30
CA ASN A 30 -13.61 -13.93 48.28
C ASN A 30 -14.31 -12.99 47.27
N ARG A 31 -14.85 -11.84 47.72
CA ARG A 31 -15.51 -10.89 46.80
C ARG A 31 -14.50 -10.18 45.90
N THR A 32 -13.38 -9.72 46.45
CA THR A 32 -12.32 -9.07 45.69
C THR A 32 -11.62 -10.04 44.74
N SER A 33 -11.35 -11.28 45.16
CA SER A 33 -10.78 -12.30 44.27
C SER A 33 -11.75 -12.73 43.17
N LEU A 34 -13.06 -12.76 43.43
CA LEU A 34 -14.08 -13.13 42.44
C LEU A 34 -14.30 -11.98 41.42
N VAL A 35 -14.28 -10.73 41.87
CA VAL A 35 -14.23 -9.56 40.98
C VAL A 35 -12.96 -9.56 40.14
N LEU A 36 -11.80 -9.85 40.73
CA LEU A 36 -10.53 -9.93 40.01
C LEU A 36 -10.57 -11.03 38.93
N ILE A 37 -11.11 -12.22 39.24
CA ILE A 37 -11.29 -13.30 38.27
C ILE A 37 -12.23 -12.87 37.14
N LEU A 38 -13.37 -12.22 37.45
CA LEU A 38 -14.29 -11.72 36.43
C LEU A 38 -13.63 -10.67 35.52
N VAL A 39 -12.84 -9.76 36.10
CA VAL A 39 -12.07 -8.77 35.36
C VAL A 39 -11.05 -9.46 34.46
N ILE A 40 -10.33 -10.47 34.94
CA ILE A 40 -9.36 -11.23 34.13
C ILE A 40 -10.07 -11.99 33.01
N VAL A 41 -11.19 -12.66 33.29
CA VAL A 41 -11.99 -13.39 32.28
C VAL A 41 -12.53 -12.45 31.22
N LEU A 42 -12.73 -11.17 31.53
CA LEU A 42 -13.14 -10.16 30.55
C LEU A 42 -11.94 -9.54 29.81
N LEU A 43 -10.83 -9.27 30.50
CA LEU A 43 -9.63 -8.65 29.92
C LEU A 43 -8.79 -9.59 29.06
N VAL A 44 -8.68 -10.87 29.42
CA VAL A 44 -7.92 -11.87 28.64
C VAL A 44 -8.48 -12.05 27.22
N PRO A 45 -9.79 -12.25 27.00
CA PRO A 45 -10.32 -12.32 25.64
C PRO A 45 -10.22 -10.98 24.91
N LEU A 46 -10.37 -9.84 25.60
CA LEU A 46 -10.12 -8.52 24.98
C LEU A 46 -8.67 -8.38 24.52
N ALA A 47 -7.70 -8.74 25.35
CA ALA A 47 -6.28 -8.73 25.01
C ALA A 47 -5.96 -9.73 23.87
N GLY A 48 -6.60 -10.89 23.89
CA GLY A 48 -6.52 -11.88 22.82
C GLY A 48 -7.06 -11.36 21.49
N LEU A 49 -8.22 -10.69 21.50
CA LEU A 49 -8.81 -10.05 20.32
C LEU A 49 -7.92 -8.93 19.78
N ILE A 50 -7.37 -8.09 20.65
CA ILE A 50 -6.44 -7.02 20.25
C ILE A 50 -5.16 -7.62 19.64
N GLY A 51 -4.59 -8.66 20.25
CA GLY A 51 -3.41 -9.34 19.73
C GLY A 51 -3.66 -10.03 18.39
N ALA A 52 -4.82 -10.69 18.26
CA ALA A 52 -5.24 -11.34 17.02
C ALA A 52 -5.50 -10.31 15.90
N GLU A 53 -6.10 -9.15 16.22
CA GLU A 53 -6.32 -8.05 15.28
C GLU A 53 -5.00 -7.47 14.77
N LEU A 54 -4.05 -7.19 15.67
CA LEU A 54 -2.73 -6.68 15.29
C LEU A 54 -1.99 -7.69 14.40
N TYR A 55 -2.09 -8.98 14.70
CA TYR A 55 -1.50 -10.04 13.89
C TYR A 55 -2.16 -10.14 12.51
N ALA A 56 -3.50 -10.12 12.45
CA ALA A 56 -4.26 -10.17 11.22
C ALA A 56 -3.96 -8.97 10.33
N ARG A 57 -3.94 -7.75 10.90
CA ARG A 57 -3.60 -6.52 10.18
C ARG A 57 -2.19 -6.54 9.62
N ASN A 58 -1.19 -6.90 10.44
CA ASN A 58 0.19 -6.99 9.98
C ASN A 58 0.37 -8.03 8.86
N THR A 59 -0.36 -9.15 8.94
CA THR A 59 -0.34 -10.20 7.93
C THR A 59 -1.02 -9.75 6.63
N ALA A 60 -2.18 -9.09 6.73
CA ALA A 60 -2.91 -8.56 5.59
C ALA A 60 -2.12 -7.45 4.88
N ASP A 61 -1.56 -6.50 5.63
CA ASP A 61 -0.70 -5.43 5.11
C ASP A 61 0.49 -6.02 4.34
N SER A 62 1.17 -7.02 4.94
CA SER A 62 2.35 -7.66 4.32
C SER A 62 2.00 -8.43 3.05
N LYS A 63 0.88 -9.15 3.02
CA LYS A 63 0.46 -9.92 1.84
C LYS A 63 0.09 -8.99 0.67
N VAL A 64 -0.69 -7.95 0.93
CA VAL A 64 -1.07 -6.97 -0.11
C VAL A 64 0.15 -6.20 -0.59
N ALA A 65 1.02 -5.77 0.32
CA ALA A 65 2.30 -5.13 -0.02
C ALA A 65 3.15 -6.04 -0.93
N ASN A 66 3.36 -7.30 -0.57
CA ASN A 66 4.17 -8.24 -1.36
C ASN A 66 3.56 -8.51 -2.76
N ALA A 67 2.24 -8.66 -2.85
CA ALA A 67 1.57 -8.90 -4.12
C ALA A 67 1.67 -7.68 -5.05
N VAL A 68 1.51 -6.47 -4.50
CA VAL A 68 1.71 -5.23 -5.26
C VAL A 68 3.17 -5.08 -5.67
N GLN A 69 4.13 -5.37 -4.78
CA GLN A 69 5.57 -5.33 -5.07
C GLN A 69 5.96 -6.24 -6.24
N CYS A 70 5.38 -7.44 -6.33
CA CYS A 70 5.59 -8.36 -7.43
C CYS A 70 5.08 -7.81 -8.77
N GLU A 71 3.99 -7.04 -8.77
CA GLU A 71 3.35 -6.54 -9.98
C GLU A 71 3.94 -5.21 -10.46
N VAL A 72 4.24 -4.29 -9.54
CA VAL A 72 4.80 -2.96 -9.84
C VAL A 72 6.33 -2.97 -9.88
N GLU A 73 6.99 -4.04 -9.42
CA GLU A 73 8.46 -4.15 -9.34
C GLU A 73 9.12 -3.02 -8.54
N ASP A 74 8.39 -2.43 -7.59
CA ASP A 74 8.84 -1.40 -6.65
C ASP A 74 8.28 -1.71 -5.27
N SER A 75 8.89 -1.15 -4.22
CA SER A 75 8.36 -1.29 -2.86
C SER A 75 6.96 -0.65 -2.76
N ALA A 76 6.03 -1.38 -2.16
CA ALA A 76 4.68 -0.92 -1.92
C ALA A 76 4.29 -1.19 -0.47
N THR A 77 3.51 -0.28 0.09
CA THR A 77 2.91 -0.39 1.42
C THR A 77 1.40 -0.41 1.26
N ALA A 78 0.76 -1.37 1.92
CA ALA A 78 -0.69 -1.44 2.02
C ALA A 78 -1.09 -1.17 3.47
N SER A 79 -2.25 -0.53 3.65
CA SER A 79 -2.81 -0.26 4.96
C SER A 79 -4.32 -0.42 4.93
N PHE A 80 -4.85 -1.18 5.89
CA PHE A 80 -6.29 -1.29 6.13
C PHE A 80 -6.74 -0.25 7.16
N ALA A 81 -7.95 0.30 7.02
CA ALA A 81 -8.51 1.23 8.01
C ALA A 81 -8.63 0.61 9.41
N THR A 82 -8.56 1.45 10.44
CA THR A 82 -8.60 1.05 11.85
C THR A 82 -9.97 0.52 12.30
N SER A 83 -11.05 0.81 11.56
CA SER A 83 -12.40 0.36 11.85
C SER A 83 -13.17 0.10 10.55
N PRO A 84 -13.88 -1.04 10.41
CA PRO A 84 -13.99 -2.16 11.36
C PRO A 84 -12.68 -2.96 11.50
N PRO A 85 -12.50 -3.78 12.55
CA PRO A 85 -11.29 -4.61 12.71
C PRO A 85 -11.07 -5.53 11.51
N VAL A 86 -9.81 -5.71 11.08
CA VAL A 86 -9.42 -6.58 9.95
C VAL A 86 -9.87 -8.01 10.16
N LEU A 87 -9.84 -8.52 11.40
CA LEU A 87 -10.40 -9.84 11.72
C LEU A 87 -11.88 -9.93 11.38
N TRP A 88 -12.66 -8.91 11.72
CA TRP A 88 -14.09 -8.90 11.41
C TRP A 88 -14.30 -8.87 9.89
N GLN A 89 -13.54 -8.03 9.19
CA GLN A 89 -13.57 -7.93 7.72
C GLN A 89 -13.25 -9.27 7.06
N TYR A 90 -12.23 -9.99 7.55
CA TYR A 90 -11.86 -11.33 7.08
C TYR A 90 -12.97 -12.36 7.34
N LEU A 91 -13.63 -12.34 8.50
CA LEU A 91 -14.75 -13.23 8.76
C LEU A 91 -15.98 -12.95 7.89
N THR A 92 -16.18 -11.70 7.48
CA THR A 92 -17.33 -11.28 6.65
C THR A 92 -17.04 -11.28 5.14
N ASP A 93 -15.80 -11.58 4.74
CA ASP A 93 -15.30 -11.41 3.36
C ASP A 93 -15.58 -10.01 2.78
N HIS A 94 -15.62 -9.00 3.66
CA HIS A 94 -16.04 -7.65 3.34
C HIS A 94 -15.05 -6.65 3.93
N TYR A 95 -14.35 -5.93 3.05
CA TYR A 95 -13.30 -5.01 3.41
C TYR A 95 -13.72 -3.58 3.09
N THR A 96 -13.64 -2.68 4.06
CA THR A 96 -14.26 -1.36 3.91
C THR A 96 -13.37 -0.33 3.23
N ASN A 97 -12.08 -0.30 3.57
CA ASN A 97 -11.15 0.73 3.12
C ASN A 97 -9.72 0.15 3.10
N ILE A 98 -9.13 0.08 1.91
CA ILE A 98 -7.77 -0.42 1.68
C ILE A 98 -7.00 0.69 0.93
N SER A 99 -5.94 1.19 1.55
CA SER A 99 -5.05 2.16 0.93
C SER A 99 -3.74 1.49 0.53
N VAL A 100 -3.34 1.65 -0.72
CA VAL A 100 -2.09 1.12 -1.28
C VAL A 100 -1.26 2.28 -1.80
N GLU A 101 0.02 2.31 -1.46
CA GLU A 101 0.96 3.33 -1.89
C GLU A 101 2.25 2.68 -2.34
N THR A 102 2.77 3.07 -3.51
CA THR A 102 4.11 2.66 -3.97
C THR A 102 5.16 3.67 -3.51
N ALA A 103 6.41 3.23 -3.36
CA ALA A 103 7.51 4.08 -2.91
C ALA A 103 7.85 5.17 -3.92
N GLY A 104 7.58 4.93 -5.21
CA GLY A 104 7.73 5.93 -6.26
C GLY A 104 9.04 5.83 -7.03
N ASN A 105 9.78 4.74 -6.88
CA ASN A 105 11.03 4.52 -7.62
C ASN A 105 10.72 4.06 -9.04
N GLN A 106 9.74 3.17 -9.21
CA GLN A 106 9.34 2.65 -10.51
C GLN A 106 7.95 2.00 -10.49
N VAL A 107 7.37 1.84 -11.67
CA VAL A 107 6.21 0.98 -11.92
C VAL A 107 6.53 0.19 -13.18
N ARG A 108 6.86 -1.09 -13.01
CA ARG A 108 7.42 -1.96 -14.05
C ARG A 108 8.64 -1.29 -14.68
N SER A 109 8.63 -1.12 -16.01
CA SER A 109 9.72 -0.47 -16.74
C SER A 109 9.71 1.06 -16.64
N ALA A 110 8.67 1.69 -16.09
CA ALA A 110 8.59 3.15 -15.96
C ALA A 110 9.25 3.62 -14.65
N LYS A 111 10.26 4.48 -14.74
CA LYS A 111 10.99 5.06 -13.61
C LYS A 111 10.31 6.30 -13.04
N GLY A 112 10.52 6.56 -11.74
CA GLY A 112 10.06 7.75 -11.04
C GLY A 112 8.54 7.91 -10.97
N MET A 113 7.80 6.79 -11.04
CA MET A 113 6.35 6.76 -11.00
C MET A 113 5.87 6.28 -9.63
N LYS A 114 4.97 7.03 -9.03
CA LYS A 114 4.33 6.72 -7.75
C LYS A 114 2.83 6.59 -7.92
N ILE A 115 2.26 5.56 -7.32
CA ILE A 115 0.83 5.29 -7.36
C ILE A 115 0.30 5.24 -5.93
N THR A 116 -0.80 5.93 -5.70
CA THR A 116 -1.60 5.83 -4.49
C THR A 116 -2.99 5.38 -4.90
N LEU A 117 -3.51 4.30 -4.32
CA LEU A 117 -4.86 3.79 -4.54
C LEU A 117 -5.60 3.73 -3.21
N ASN A 118 -6.87 4.06 -3.24
CA ASN A 118 -7.83 3.84 -2.18
C ASN A 118 -8.95 2.99 -2.75
N ILE A 119 -9.25 1.89 -2.09
CA ILE A 119 -10.28 0.94 -2.51
C ILE A 119 -11.27 0.83 -1.37
N ASP A 120 -12.52 1.13 -1.68
CA ASP A 120 -13.60 1.19 -0.71
C ASP A 120 -14.63 0.11 -1.04
N ASP A 121 -15.16 -0.53 0.01
CA ASP A 121 -16.25 -1.50 -0.06
C ASP A 121 -15.96 -2.69 -1.01
N VAL A 122 -14.95 -3.48 -0.66
CA VAL A 122 -14.63 -4.74 -1.35
C VAL A 122 -15.40 -5.88 -0.72
N ASN A 123 -16.27 -6.53 -1.50
CA ASN A 123 -17.05 -7.68 -1.07
C ASN A 123 -16.64 -8.91 -1.88
N LEU A 124 -16.07 -9.92 -1.24
CA LEU A 124 -15.57 -11.15 -1.88
C LEU A 124 -16.60 -12.30 -1.89
N ASN A 125 -17.86 -12.04 -1.57
CA ASN A 125 -18.96 -13.01 -1.65
C ASN A 125 -19.48 -13.22 -3.09
N GLY A 126 -18.57 -13.38 -4.05
CA GLY A 126 -18.90 -13.60 -5.46
C GLY A 126 -19.54 -14.96 -5.73
N SER A 127 -20.33 -15.04 -6.81
CA SER A 127 -20.87 -16.31 -7.32
C SER A 127 -20.75 -16.39 -8.85
N GLY A 128 -20.59 -17.61 -9.38
CA GLY A 128 -20.43 -17.83 -10.82
C GLY A 128 -19.16 -17.20 -11.38
N ASP A 129 -19.32 -16.26 -12.33
CA ASP A 129 -18.23 -15.60 -13.05
C ASP A 129 -17.66 -14.36 -12.34
N SER A 130 -18.07 -14.09 -11.10
CA SER A 130 -17.54 -13.01 -10.26
C SER A 130 -16.87 -13.55 -8.99
N LYS A 131 -15.72 -12.99 -8.62
CA LYS A 131 -15.10 -13.16 -7.29
C LYS A 131 -15.65 -12.18 -6.26
N GLY A 132 -16.41 -11.17 -6.66
CA GLY A 132 -16.85 -10.12 -5.76
C GLY A 132 -17.14 -8.79 -6.45
N THR A 133 -17.33 -7.75 -5.63
CA THR A 133 -17.58 -6.37 -6.05
C THR A 133 -16.67 -5.40 -5.31
N ILE A 134 -16.46 -4.24 -5.91
CA ILE A 134 -15.78 -3.08 -5.32
C ILE A 134 -16.75 -1.90 -5.43
N GLY A 135 -17.12 -1.30 -4.31
CA GLY A 135 -18.04 -0.16 -4.27
C GLY A 135 -17.40 1.09 -4.90
N ALA A 136 -16.16 1.42 -4.54
CA ALA A 136 -15.40 2.47 -5.19
C ALA A 136 -13.89 2.19 -5.21
N LEU A 137 -13.21 2.74 -6.21
CA LEU A 137 -11.75 2.78 -6.25
C LEU A 137 -11.34 4.16 -6.75
N ASN A 138 -10.41 4.79 -6.05
CA ASN A 138 -9.84 6.08 -6.36
C ASN A 138 -8.32 5.98 -6.38
N GLY A 139 -7.68 6.38 -7.46
CA GLY A 139 -6.24 6.30 -7.64
C GLY A 139 -5.65 7.65 -8.03
N THR A 140 -4.44 7.92 -7.56
CA THR A 140 -3.60 9.04 -8.00
C THR A 140 -2.29 8.45 -8.49
N ILE A 141 -1.91 8.79 -9.72
CA ILE A 141 -0.61 8.48 -10.30
C ILE A 141 0.17 9.79 -10.41
N THR A 142 1.39 9.78 -9.90
CA THR A 142 2.34 10.87 -10.09
C THR A 142 3.57 10.36 -10.81
N TRP A 143 4.05 11.12 -11.78
CA TRP A 143 5.23 10.77 -12.56
C TRP A 143 6.17 11.97 -12.62
N SER A 144 7.36 11.83 -12.04
CA SER A 144 8.34 12.91 -11.99
C SER A 144 8.92 13.20 -13.38
N ALA A 145 9.32 14.45 -13.61
CA ALA A 145 9.99 14.85 -14.84
C ALA A 145 11.28 14.04 -15.08
N ASP A 146 12.04 13.75 -14.03
CA ASP A 146 13.22 12.89 -14.09
C ASP A 146 12.85 11.44 -14.42
N GLY A 147 11.77 10.92 -13.83
CA GLY A 147 11.25 9.59 -14.15
C GLY A 147 10.78 9.45 -15.59
N ILE A 148 10.12 10.48 -16.14
CA ILE A 148 9.72 10.55 -17.56
C ILE A 148 10.96 10.51 -18.45
N LYS A 149 12.00 11.28 -18.09
CA LYS A 149 13.28 11.31 -18.81
C LYS A 149 13.89 9.90 -18.87
N GLU A 150 14.10 9.28 -17.71
CA GLU A 150 14.73 7.97 -17.59
C GLU A 150 13.93 6.88 -18.33
N SER A 151 12.61 6.87 -18.17
CA SER A 151 11.75 5.87 -18.82
C SER A 151 11.81 5.94 -20.35
N ILE A 152 11.85 7.14 -20.93
CA ILE A 152 11.95 7.30 -22.39
C ILE A 152 13.33 6.88 -22.89
N GLN A 153 14.39 7.21 -22.13
CA GLN A 153 15.76 6.80 -22.44
C GLN A 153 15.91 5.27 -22.44
N ASP A 154 15.34 4.59 -21.45
CA ASP A 154 15.40 3.13 -21.30
C ASP A 154 14.52 2.41 -22.34
N ALA A 155 13.30 2.90 -22.58
CA ALA A 155 12.34 2.23 -23.45
C ALA A 155 12.66 2.37 -24.94
N ILE A 156 13.31 3.47 -25.36
CA ILE A 156 13.61 3.74 -26.76
C ILE A 156 15.07 4.19 -26.88
N PRO A 157 16.05 3.25 -26.93
CA PRO A 157 17.47 3.57 -27.04
C PRO A 157 17.80 4.46 -28.25
N VAL A 158 17.02 4.34 -29.33
CA VAL A 158 17.13 5.16 -30.55
C VAL A 158 16.71 6.63 -30.34
N LEU A 159 15.82 6.89 -29.37
CA LEU A 159 15.43 8.24 -28.91
C LEU A 159 16.20 8.65 -27.65
N GLY A 160 17.04 7.77 -27.09
CA GLY A 160 17.90 8.08 -25.96
C GLY A 160 18.79 9.30 -26.23
N SER A 161 19.24 9.48 -27.48
CA SER A 161 19.95 10.69 -27.94
C SER A 161 19.07 11.96 -27.97
N PHE A 162 17.75 11.79 -28.20
CA PHE A 162 16.72 12.85 -28.28
C PHE A 162 16.23 13.32 -26.90
N VAL A 163 16.36 12.52 -25.84
CA VAL A 163 15.93 12.89 -24.47
C VAL A 163 17.11 12.82 -23.50
N THR A 164 18.31 13.19 -23.95
CA THR A 164 19.52 13.20 -23.10
C THR A 164 19.53 14.36 -22.10
N SER A 165 18.92 15.49 -22.45
CA SER A 165 19.20 16.74 -21.76
C SER A 165 18.24 17.00 -20.61
N LYS A 166 16.96 17.26 -20.89
CA LYS A 166 16.05 17.78 -19.88
C LYS A 166 14.58 17.53 -20.21
N VAL A 167 13.80 17.17 -19.18
CA VAL A 167 12.35 17.26 -19.20
C VAL A 167 11.97 18.49 -18.38
N THR A 168 11.18 19.40 -18.95
CA THR A 168 10.72 20.61 -18.26
C THR A 168 9.21 20.63 -18.27
N THR A 169 8.60 20.94 -17.13
CA THR A 169 7.15 21.05 -17.01
C THR A 169 6.73 22.52 -17.01
N ASN A 170 5.56 22.78 -17.59
CA ASN A 170 4.91 24.09 -17.55
C ASN A 170 3.46 23.90 -17.07
N PRO A 171 3.19 24.05 -15.76
CA PRO A 171 1.84 23.93 -15.22
C PRO A 171 0.85 24.95 -15.79
N GLY A 172 1.30 26.18 -16.07
CA GLY A 172 0.45 27.24 -16.60
C GLY A 172 -0.06 26.95 -18.01
N ALA A 173 0.77 26.34 -18.86
CA ALA A 173 0.35 25.85 -20.19
C ALA A 173 -0.24 24.43 -20.15
N GLY A 174 -0.05 23.71 -19.05
CA GLY A 174 -0.40 22.29 -18.93
C GLY A 174 0.46 21.39 -19.82
N THR A 175 1.71 21.76 -20.10
CA THR A 175 2.56 21.04 -21.07
C THR A 175 3.83 20.50 -20.45
N VAL A 176 4.31 19.38 -20.98
CA VAL A 176 5.63 18.80 -20.71
C VAL A 176 6.49 18.95 -21.96
N GLU A 177 7.68 19.51 -21.79
CA GLU A 177 8.65 19.72 -22.85
C GLU A 177 9.81 18.73 -22.69
N LEU A 178 10.05 17.96 -23.74
CA LEU A 178 11.16 17.03 -23.89
C LEU A 178 12.22 17.71 -24.76
N LYS A 179 13.41 17.93 -24.19
CA LYS A 179 14.54 18.55 -24.90
C LYS A 179 15.64 17.54 -25.17
N GLY A 180 16.02 17.45 -26.44
CA GLY A 180 17.23 16.79 -26.92
C GLY A 180 18.35 17.76 -27.20
N LEU A 181 19.41 17.25 -27.84
CA LEU A 181 20.58 18.04 -28.22
C LEU A 181 20.25 19.09 -29.29
N LEU A 182 19.44 18.72 -30.29
CA LEU A 182 19.07 19.58 -31.43
C LEU A 182 17.55 19.65 -31.65
N ASP A 183 16.80 18.91 -30.85
CA ASP A 183 15.39 18.68 -31.07
C ASP A 183 14.56 18.98 -29.81
N LYS A 184 13.27 19.26 -30.01
CA LYS A 184 12.33 19.63 -28.95
C LYS A 184 10.96 19.06 -29.27
N ALA A 185 10.31 18.47 -28.27
CA ALA A 185 8.91 18.07 -28.36
C ALA A 185 8.14 18.61 -27.15
N THR A 186 7.03 19.29 -27.39
CA THR A 186 6.11 19.76 -26.36
C THR A 186 4.83 18.95 -26.46
N VAL A 187 4.46 18.28 -25.37
CA VAL A 187 3.25 17.48 -25.28
C VAL A 187 2.34 17.98 -24.16
N LYS A 188 1.03 17.84 -24.36
CA LYS A 188 -0.01 18.19 -23.40
C LYS A 188 -0.78 16.94 -23.02
N PRO A 189 -0.69 16.48 -21.75
CA PRO A 189 -1.59 15.44 -21.27
C PRO A 189 -3.02 15.98 -21.16
N GLN A 190 -3.98 15.16 -21.54
CA GLN A 190 -5.40 15.47 -21.50
C GLN A 190 -6.22 14.19 -21.29
N ILE A 191 -7.51 14.34 -21.00
CA ILE A 191 -8.43 13.21 -20.90
C ILE A 191 -9.30 13.16 -22.15
N GLU A 192 -9.36 11.99 -22.76
CA GLU A 192 -10.15 11.70 -23.95
C GLU A 192 -10.72 10.28 -23.83
N ASP A 193 -12.00 10.11 -24.18
CA ASP A 193 -12.71 8.82 -24.09
C ASP A 193 -12.50 8.08 -22.75
N ASN A 194 -12.63 8.80 -21.64
CA ASN A 194 -12.45 8.28 -20.28
C ASN A 194 -11.03 7.75 -19.96
N GLY A 195 -10.02 8.12 -20.75
CA GLY A 195 -8.63 7.80 -20.46
C GLY A 195 -7.64 8.90 -20.73
N LEU A 196 -6.38 8.59 -20.43
CA LEU A 196 -5.28 9.53 -20.61
C LEU A 196 -4.83 9.55 -22.07
N SER A 197 -4.86 10.74 -22.68
CA SER A 197 -4.39 11.03 -24.03
C SER A 197 -3.25 12.07 -23.98
N LEU A 198 -2.42 12.10 -25.03
CA LEU A 198 -1.28 13.01 -25.15
C LEU A 198 -1.37 13.75 -26.49
N GLN A 199 -1.46 15.07 -26.44
CA GLN A 199 -1.46 15.92 -27.62
C GLN A 199 -0.06 16.50 -27.87
N VAL A 200 0.44 16.40 -29.10
CA VAL A 200 1.64 17.10 -29.55
C VAL A 200 1.28 18.57 -29.81
N VAL A 201 1.86 19.47 -29.02
CA VAL A 201 1.68 20.92 -29.16
C VAL A 201 2.73 21.50 -30.10
N GLU A 202 3.97 21.04 -29.97
CA GLU A 202 5.09 21.53 -30.75
C GLU A 202 6.08 20.39 -30.99
N LEU A 203 6.63 20.33 -32.20
CA LEU A 203 7.71 19.41 -32.53
C LEU A 203 8.71 20.14 -33.42
N SER A 204 9.95 20.17 -32.98
CA SER A 204 11.09 20.67 -33.71
C SER A 204 12.11 19.55 -33.77
N ALA A 205 12.25 18.92 -34.93
CA ALA A 205 13.21 17.85 -35.13
C ALA A 205 14.07 18.13 -36.37
N LEU A 206 15.34 18.48 -36.16
CA LEU A 206 16.27 18.86 -37.23
C LEU A 206 16.84 17.61 -37.90
N GLY A 207 16.45 17.36 -39.15
CA GLY A 207 17.02 16.27 -39.96
C GLY A 207 16.36 14.89 -39.81
N SER A 208 15.25 14.78 -39.06
CA SER A 208 14.44 13.56 -39.01
C SER A 208 13.12 13.73 -39.79
N ASN A 209 12.64 12.66 -40.43
CA ASN A 209 11.39 12.65 -41.19
C ASN A 209 10.12 12.53 -40.29
N MET A 210 10.22 12.99 -39.04
CA MET A 210 9.16 12.94 -38.04
C MET A 210 8.27 14.17 -38.17
N SER A 211 7.08 13.97 -38.74
CA SER A 211 6.01 14.97 -38.69
C SER A 211 5.22 14.83 -37.39
N THR A 212 4.62 15.94 -36.94
CA THR A 212 3.67 15.99 -35.83
C THR A 212 2.59 14.91 -35.96
N ASP A 213 2.04 14.71 -37.16
CA ASP A 213 0.96 13.75 -37.41
C ASP A 213 1.38 12.29 -37.15
N LYS A 214 2.62 11.92 -37.51
CA LYS A 214 3.14 10.57 -37.25
C LYS A 214 3.31 10.34 -35.76
N VAL A 215 3.90 11.33 -35.06
CA VAL A 215 4.11 11.25 -33.60
C VAL A 215 2.77 11.19 -32.88
N GLN A 216 1.82 12.05 -33.25
CA GLN A 216 0.47 12.05 -32.70
C GLN A 216 -0.20 10.69 -32.87
N LYS A 217 -0.20 10.12 -34.08
CA LYS A 217 -0.78 8.80 -34.34
C LYS A 217 -0.15 7.68 -33.49
N HIS A 218 1.16 7.72 -33.27
CA HIS A 218 1.84 6.77 -32.40
C HIS A 218 1.45 6.96 -30.93
N LEU A 219 1.36 8.20 -30.45
CA LEU A 219 0.89 8.49 -29.10
C LEU A 219 -0.54 8.03 -28.91
N ASP A 220 -1.44 8.32 -29.86
CA ASP A 220 -2.84 7.89 -29.85
C ASP A 220 -2.98 6.37 -29.80
N GLU A 221 -2.13 5.64 -30.55
CA GLU A 221 -2.16 4.18 -30.52
C GLU A 221 -1.72 3.63 -29.16
N LEU A 222 -0.68 4.23 -28.56
CA LEU A 222 -0.18 3.83 -27.23
C LEU A 222 -1.22 4.14 -26.14
N THR A 223 -1.77 5.34 -26.13
CA THR A 223 -2.78 5.77 -25.15
C THR A 223 -4.07 4.98 -25.32
N SER A 224 -4.54 4.76 -26.55
CA SER A 224 -5.74 3.96 -26.82
C SER A 224 -5.58 2.51 -26.34
N LYS A 225 -4.41 1.88 -26.53
CA LYS A 225 -4.14 0.54 -26.01
C LYS A 225 -4.12 0.49 -24.49
N ALA A 226 -3.61 1.53 -23.84
CA ALA A 226 -3.59 1.64 -22.39
C ALA A 226 -5.00 1.85 -21.82
N THR A 227 -5.77 2.78 -22.39
CA THR A 227 -7.11 3.15 -21.91
C THR A 227 -8.18 2.09 -22.18
N LYS A 228 -8.21 1.50 -23.38
CA LYS A 228 -9.27 0.52 -23.75
C LYS A 228 -9.24 -0.76 -22.90
N ASN A 229 -8.12 -1.01 -22.23
CA ASN A 229 -7.93 -2.18 -21.38
C ASN A 229 -7.90 -1.84 -19.88
N TYR A 230 -8.40 -0.66 -19.47
CA TYR A 230 -8.55 -0.36 -18.06
C TYR A 230 -9.46 -1.42 -17.40
N PRO A 231 -8.92 -2.20 -16.44
CA PRO A 231 -9.71 -3.21 -15.78
C PRO A 231 -10.79 -2.54 -14.93
N LEU A 232 -11.85 -3.27 -14.59
CA LEU A 232 -12.83 -2.85 -13.57
C LEU A 232 -13.57 -1.54 -13.90
N GLY A 233 -13.61 -1.13 -15.18
CA GLY A 233 -14.29 0.09 -15.61
C GLY A 233 -13.63 1.38 -15.10
N ILE A 234 -12.34 1.32 -14.73
CA ILE A 234 -11.58 2.49 -14.31
C ILE A 234 -11.53 3.52 -15.45
N HIS A 235 -11.70 4.80 -15.10
CA HIS A 235 -11.53 5.92 -16.00
C HIS A 235 -10.60 6.98 -15.40
N ALA A 236 -10.00 7.79 -16.26
CA ALA A 236 -9.24 8.96 -15.85
C ALA A 236 -10.20 10.12 -15.53
N ASP A 237 -10.05 10.75 -14.37
CA ASP A 237 -10.88 11.88 -13.92
C ASP A 237 -10.21 13.22 -14.17
N THR A 238 -8.93 13.32 -13.81
CA THR A 238 -8.15 14.54 -14.00
C THR A 238 -6.73 14.21 -14.45
N VAL A 239 -6.13 15.14 -15.20
CA VAL A 239 -4.70 15.16 -15.43
C VAL A 239 -4.20 16.59 -15.40
N LYS A 240 -3.09 16.81 -14.69
CA LYS A 240 -2.46 18.12 -14.57
C LYS A 240 -0.94 17.99 -14.62
N VAL A 241 -0.32 19.00 -15.21
CA VAL A 241 1.13 19.17 -15.15
C VAL A 241 1.46 19.97 -13.89
N THR A 242 2.43 19.49 -13.12
CA THR A 242 2.93 20.13 -11.89
C THR A 242 4.35 20.65 -12.11
N ASN A 243 4.89 21.40 -11.14
CA ASN A 243 6.26 21.91 -11.22
C ASN A 243 7.32 20.79 -11.27
N SER A 244 6.97 19.58 -10.84
CA SER A 244 7.90 18.45 -10.74
C SER A 244 7.58 17.28 -11.68
N GLY A 245 6.46 17.33 -12.42
CA GLY A 245 6.04 16.21 -13.26
C GLY A 245 4.60 16.30 -13.74
N VAL A 246 3.95 15.14 -13.81
CA VAL A 246 2.53 14.99 -14.18
C VAL A 246 1.80 14.25 -13.07
N GLU A 247 0.58 14.66 -12.77
CA GLU A 247 -0.32 13.99 -11.84
C GLU A 247 -1.64 13.68 -12.55
N ALA A 248 -2.12 12.46 -12.43
CA ALA A 248 -3.40 12.02 -12.95
C ALA A 248 -4.20 11.29 -11.88
N THR A 249 -5.51 11.48 -11.87
CA THR A 249 -6.43 10.78 -10.97
C THR A 249 -7.35 9.87 -11.76
N PHE A 250 -7.71 8.73 -11.16
CA PHE A 250 -8.55 7.71 -11.76
C PHE A 250 -9.59 7.24 -10.76
N SER A 251 -10.77 6.85 -11.24
CA SER A 251 -11.78 6.27 -10.39
C SER A 251 -12.65 5.24 -11.10
N THR A 252 -13.35 4.44 -10.30
CA THR A 252 -14.45 3.58 -10.72
C THR A 252 -15.43 3.42 -9.56
N GLN A 253 -16.68 3.08 -9.89
CA GLN A 253 -17.73 2.78 -8.91
C GLN A 253 -18.45 1.49 -9.30
N ASN A 254 -18.84 0.71 -8.29
CA ASN A 254 -19.59 -0.53 -8.42
C ASN A 254 -18.95 -1.51 -9.42
N ALA A 255 -17.63 -1.69 -9.32
CA ALA A 255 -16.89 -2.56 -10.22
C ALA A 255 -17.04 -4.04 -9.82
N THR A 256 -17.14 -4.93 -10.80
CA THR A 256 -17.20 -6.38 -10.57
C THR A 256 -15.81 -7.00 -10.70
N ILE A 257 -15.38 -7.75 -9.69
CA ILE A 257 -14.13 -8.51 -9.71
C ILE A 257 -14.34 -9.79 -10.52
N PRO A 258 -13.67 -9.98 -11.68
CA PRO A 258 -13.90 -11.15 -12.51
C PRO A 258 -13.38 -12.45 -11.87
N ALA A 259 -14.08 -13.57 -12.06
CA ALA A 259 -13.75 -14.88 -11.48
C ALA A 259 -12.37 -15.43 -11.87
N SER A 260 -11.84 -15.04 -13.04
CA SER A 260 -10.41 -15.02 -13.45
C SER A 260 -10.27 -15.00 -14.97
N LYS A 261 -9.39 -14.13 -15.47
CA LYS A 261 -8.36 -14.38 -16.50
C LYS A 261 -7.29 -13.30 -16.33
N SER A 262 -6.31 -13.52 -15.43
CA SER A 262 -5.11 -12.69 -15.44
C SER A 262 -4.40 -12.92 -16.79
N LYS A 263 -4.32 -11.88 -17.63
CA LYS A 263 -3.62 -11.92 -18.92
C LYS A 263 -2.10 -11.76 -18.78
N SER A 264 -1.62 -11.51 -17.57
CA SER A 264 -0.19 -11.42 -17.26
C SER A 264 0.21 -12.73 -16.60
N GLY A 265 0.97 -13.59 -17.28
CA GLY A 265 1.40 -14.92 -16.82
C GLY A 265 2.35 -14.93 -15.61
N ARG A 266 2.22 -14.00 -14.67
CA ARG A 266 2.86 -14.01 -13.35
C ARG A 266 1.75 -13.98 -12.31
N ASP A 267 1.60 -15.06 -11.58
CA ASP A 267 0.53 -15.20 -10.57
C ASP A 267 0.95 -14.54 -9.25
N CYS A 268 1.23 -13.22 -9.30
CA CYS A 268 1.70 -12.41 -8.17
C CYS A 268 0.68 -12.31 -7.02
N PHE A 269 -0.60 -12.58 -7.31
CA PHE A 269 -1.71 -12.47 -6.36
C PHE A 269 -2.19 -13.84 -5.83
N SER A 270 -1.58 -14.96 -6.25
CA SER A 270 -1.94 -16.32 -5.80
C SER A 270 -1.75 -16.58 -4.31
N GLN A 271 -0.99 -15.72 -3.60
CA GLN A 271 -0.70 -15.86 -2.17
C GLN A 271 -1.62 -15.03 -1.26
N LEU A 272 -2.56 -14.27 -1.83
CA LEU A 272 -3.56 -13.51 -1.08
C LEU A 272 -4.53 -14.46 -0.34
#